data_AF-A0A257A2T4-F1
#
_entry.id   AF-A0A257A2T4-F1
#
_cell.length_a   1.000
_cell.length_b   1.000
_cell.length_c   1.000
_cell.angle_alpha   90.00
_cell.angle_beta   90.00
_cell.angle_gamma   90.00
#
_symmetry.space_group_name_H-M   'P 1'
#
loop_
_entity.id
_entity.type
_entity.pdbx_description
1 polymer ?
#
loop_
_entity_poly.entity_id
_entity_poly.type
_entity_poly.pdbx_seq_one_letter_code
_entity_poly.pdbx_strand_id
1 'polypeptide(L)'
;MIVKGYVGSMDVEETKKLAEDGIYVFNSKCIVGKEHLEYAYTKAKENFERGRNIANNFHIEIMLILTGRRQISTAIKLAGMDNADSFGAISEEGFELDYERDDSVLDCSEKKLRYLGIDIELGEKSCDLAFENSALLELER
;
A
#
# COMPACT_ATOMS: atom_id res chain seq x y z
N MET A 1 8.13 -12.32 0.02
CA MET A 1 6.73 -11.89 0.03
C MET A 1 6.13 -12.20 -1.32
N ILE A 2 4.81 -12.40 -1.39
CA ILE A 2 4.11 -12.58 -2.66
C ILE A 2 3.22 -11.36 -2.87
N VAL A 3 3.47 -10.64 -3.96
CA VAL A 3 2.70 -9.46 -4.36
C VAL A 3 2.05 -9.70 -5.72
N LYS A 4 0.74 -9.42 -5.80
CA LYS A 4 -0.07 -9.58 -7.01
C LYS A 4 -1.00 -8.39 -7.21
N GLY A 5 -1.20 -7.99 -8.46
CA GLY A 5 -2.16 -6.96 -8.85
C GLY A 5 -3.45 -7.58 -9.40
N TYR A 6 -4.58 -6.95 -9.11
CA TYR A 6 -5.89 -7.40 -9.57
C TYR A 6 -6.76 -6.22 -10.00
N VAL A 7 -7.64 -6.47 -10.96
CA VAL A 7 -8.70 -5.54 -11.38
C VAL A 7 -9.99 -5.91 -10.65
N GLY A 8 -10.66 -4.89 -10.11
CA GLY A 8 -11.89 -5.05 -9.34
C GLY A 8 -11.92 -4.20 -8.09
N SER A 9 -13.09 -4.20 -7.45
CA SER A 9 -13.32 -3.57 -6.15
C SER A 9 -13.81 -4.61 -5.15
N MET A 10 -13.65 -4.31 -3.87
CA MET A 10 -14.09 -5.14 -2.76
C MET A 10 -14.63 -4.25 -1.66
N ASP A 11 -15.53 -4.80 -0.85
CA ASP A 11 -16.05 -4.08 0.30
C ASP A 11 -15.15 -4.24 1.54
N VAL A 12 -15.45 -3.45 2.56
CA VAL A 12 -14.69 -3.44 3.81
C VAL A 12 -14.73 -4.80 4.52
N GLU A 13 -15.80 -5.58 4.39
CA GLU A 13 -15.92 -6.87 5.06
C GLU A 13 -15.00 -7.91 4.41
N GLU A 14 -14.97 -7.94 3.08
CA GLU A 14 -14.06 -8.79 2.33
C GLU A 14 -12.59 -8.44 2.60
N THR A 15 -12.23 -7.15 2.64
CA THR A 15 -10.86 -6.73 2.98
C THR A 15 -10.40 -7.23 4.35
N LYS A 16 -11.30 -7.24 5.35
CA LYS A 16 -10.99 -7.70 6.70
C LYS A 16 -10.79 -9.20 6.75
N LYS A 17 -11.67 -9.95 6.08
CA LYS A 17 -11.56 -11.40 6.00
C LYS A 17 -10.24 -11.84 5.38
N LEU A 18 -9.84 -11.19 4.28
CA LEU A 18 -8.52 -11.43 3.67
C LEU A 18 -7.38 -11.12 4.65
N ALA A 19 -7.48 -10.03 5.40
CA ALA A 19 -6.46 -9.65 6.38
C ALA A 19 -6.36 -10.64 7.56
N GLU A 20 -7.46 -11.28 7.96
CA GLU A 20 -7.48 -12.38 8.94
C GLU A 20 -6.76 -13.63 8.40
N ASP A 21 -6.85 -13.88 7.09
CA ASP A 21 -6.13 -14.94 6.38
C ASP A 21 -4.68 -14.54 6.02
N GLY A 22 -4.19 -13.39 6.49
CA GLY A 22 -2.82 -12.92 6.23
C GLY A 22 -2.59 -12.37 4.81
N ILE A 23 -3.67 -11.99 4.12
CA ILE A 23 -3.64 -11.36 2.80
C ILE A 23 -4.08 -9.90 2.94
N TYR A 24 -3.15 -8.98 2.73
CA TYR A 24 -3.44 -7.54 2.87
C TYR A 24 -3.62 -6.90 1.50
N VAL A 25 -4.67 -6.11 1.37
CA VAL A 25 -5.12 -5.53 0.10
C VAL A 25 -5.17 -4.00 0.17
N PHE A 26 -4.78 -3.34 -0.91
CA PHE A 26 -4.65 -1.89 -0.95
C PHE A 26 -5.00 -1.35 -2.33
N ASN A 27 -5.62 -0.18 -2.37
CA ASN A 27 -5.91 0.56 -3.59
C ASN A 27 -4.64 0.73 -4.45
N SER A 28 -4.70 0.24 -5.70
CA SER A 28 -3.56 0.24 -6.61
C SER A 28 -3.04 1.65 -6.93
N LYS A 29 -3.88 2.68 -6.77
CA LYS A 29 -3.53 4.10 -6.97
C LYS A 29 -2.42 4.58 -6.01
N CYS A 30 -2.20 3.87 -4.90
CA CYS A 30 -1.14 4.15 -3.93
C CYS A 30 0.14 3.31 -4.13
N ILE A 31 0.16 2.40 -5.10
CA ILE A 31 1.27 1.45 -5.29
C ILE A 31 2.04 1.81 -6.54
N VAL A 32 3.33 2.13 -6.41
CA VAL A 32 4.20 2.47 -7.55
C VAL A 32 5.27 1.41 -7.85
N GLY A 33 5.01 0.18 -7.43
CA GLY A 33 5.88 -0.98 -7.65
C GLY A 33 5.61 -2.07 -6.62
N LYS A 34 6.01 -3.31 -6.93
CA LYS A 34 5.87 -4.42 -5.97
C LYS A 34 6.74 -4.16 -4.74
N GLU A 35 7.95 -3.69 -4.98
CA GLU A 35 8.95 -3.35 -3.96
C GLU A 35 8.45 -2.26 -3.02
N HIS A 36 7.60 -1.33 -3.50
CA HIS A 36 7.01 -0.28 -2.67
C HIS A 36 6.05 -0.87 -1.63
N LEU A 37 5.21 -1.81 -2.05
CA LEU A 37 4.29 -2.49 -1.13
C LEU A 37 5.04 -3.44 -0.18
N GLU A 38 6.04 -4.16 -0.67
CA GLU A 38 6.90 -5.01 0.18
C GLU A 38 7.66 -4.20 1.24
N TYR A 39 8.17 -3.03 0.87
CA TYR A 39 8.80 -2.10 1.80
C TYR A 39 7.81 -1.68 2.90
N ALA A 40 6.62 -1.22 2.52
CA ALA A 40 5.61 -0.79 3.47
C ALA A 40 5.20 -1.91 4.44
N TYR A 41 5.00 -3.14 3.93
CA TYR A 41 4.71 -4.31 4.76
C TYR A 41 5.85 -4.61 5.74
N THR A 42 7.09 -4.66 5.23
CA THR A 42 8.26 -4.99 6.06
C THR A 42 8.44 -3.98 7.18
N LYS A 43 8.27 -2.68 6.88
CA LYS A 43 8.36 -1.62 7.89
C LYS A 43 7.22 -1.68 8.90
N ALA A 44 5.99 -1.95 8.45
CA ALA A 44 4.89 -2.15 9.38
C ALA A 44 5.19 -3.30 10.34
N LYS A 45 5.75 -4.41 9.84
CA LYS A 45 6.09 -5.59 10.65
C LYS A 45 7.15 -5.26 11.69
N GLU A 46 8.25 -4.62 11.26
CA GLU A 46 9.31 -4.15 12.16
C GLU A 46 8.75 -3.20 13.25
N ASN A 47 7.83 -2.31 12.88
CA ASN A 47 7.24 -1.35 13.81
C ASN A 47 6.32 -2.03 14.83
N PHE A 48 5.53 -3.02 14.42
CA PHE A 48 4.74 -3.85 15.34
C PHE A 48 5.62 -4.64 16.31
N GLU A 49 6.65 -5.32 15.79
CA GLU A 49 7.58 -6.11 16.60
C GLU A 49 8.32 -5.26 17.64
N ARG A 50 8.59 -3.99 17.33
CA ARG A 50 9.28 -3.05 18.20
C ARG A 50 8.36 -2.17 19.06
N GLY A 51 7.05 -2.29 18.91
CA GLY A 51 6.07 -1.43 19.59
C GLY A 51 6.17 0.06 19.20
N ARG A 52 6.59 0.35 17.96
CA ARG A 52 6.70 1.70 17.38
C ARG A 52 5.61 2.00 16.35
N ASN A 53 4.65 1.09 16.20
CA ASN A 53 3.50 1.25 15.30
C ASN A 53 2.64 2.45 15.72
N ILE A 54 2.10 3.17 14.72
CA ILE A 54 1.18 4.29 14.95
C ILE A 54 -0.25 3.76 15.09
N ALA A 55 -0.62 2.77 14.28
CA ALA A 55 -1.91 2.14 14.30
C ALA A 55 -1.89 0.82 15.11
N ASN A 56 -2.96 0.56 15.85
CA ASN A 56 -3.15 -0.72 16.57
C ASN A 56 -3.52 -1.89 15.65
N ASN A 57 -3.80 -1.61 14.37
CA ASN A 57 -4.15 -2.61 13.37
C ASN A 57 -3.07 -2.64 12.30
N PHE A 58 -2.57 -3.83 11.99
CA PHE A 58 -1.45 -4.03 11.07
C PHE A 58 -1.76 -3.59 9.64
N HIS A 59 -2.96 -3.86 9.15
CA HIS A 59 -3.41 -3.42 7.82
C HIS A 59 -3.36 -1.89 7.70
N ILE A 60 -3.85 -1.18 8.72
CA ILE A 60 -3.81 0.30 8.77
C ILE A 60 -2.36 0.82 8.85
N GLU A 61 -1.48 0.13 9.58
CA GLU A 61 -0.08 0.51 9.66
C GLU A 61 0.62 0.44 8.31
N ILE A 62 0.35 -0.60 7.52
CA ILE A 62 0.84 -0.68 6.14
C ILE A 62 0.29 0.50 5.32
N MET A 63 -0.98 0.86 5.48
CA MET A 63 -1.57 2.01 4.77
C MET A 63 -0.85 3.33 5.10
N LEU A 64 -0.50 3.55 6.38
CA LEU A 64 0.23 4.75 6.80
C LEU A 64 1.58 4.85 6.08
N ILE A 65 2.35 3.76 6.06
CA ILE A 65 3.68 3.72 5.45
C ILE A 65 3.59 3.80 3.93
N LEU A 66 2.71 3.01 3.31
CA LEU A 66 2.49 2.98 1.87
C LEU A 66 2.09 4.35 1.31
N THR A 67 1.34 5.15 2.08
CA THR A 67 0.91 6.48 1.66
C THR A 67 1.85 7.60 2.11
N GLY A 68 2.83 7.31 2.97
CA GLY A 68 3.65 8.32 3.65
C GLY A 68 2.78 9.31 4.42
N ARG A 69 1.80 8.81 5.20
CA ARG A 69 0.87 9.64 5.99
C ARG A 69 0.91 9.24 7.45
N ARG A 70 0.80 10.24 8.32
CA ARG A 70 0.67 10.06 9.78
C ARG A 70 -0.77 9.93 10.25
N GLN A 71 -1.67 10.59 9.54
CA GLN A 71 -3.07 10.63 9.90
C GLN A 71 -3.81 9.41 9.32
N ILE A 72 -4.30 8.55 10.21
CA ILE A 72 -5.02 7.30 9.86
C ILE A 72 -6.17 7.55 8.88
N SER A 73 -7.00 8.57 9.12
CA SER A 73 -8.14 8.88 8.24
C SER A 73 -7.71 9.18 6.81
N THR A 74 -6.56 9.82 6.63
CA THR A 74 -6.02 10.18 5.32
C THR A 74 -5.41 8.96 4.63
N ALA A 75 -4.69 8.12 5.38
CA ALA A 75 -4.15 6.86 4.85
C ALA A 75 -5.28 5.92 4.39
N ILE A 76 -6.33 5.75 5.19
CA ILE A 76 -7.50 4.93 4.83
C ILE A 76 -8.19 5.49 3.59
N LYS A 77 -8.37 6.82 3.50
CA LYS A 77 -9.02 7.44 2.34
C LYS A 77 -8.26 7.18 1.03
N LEU A 78 -6.93 7.10 1.08
CA LEU A 78 -6.09 6.88 -0.09
C LEU A 78 -5.94 5.39 -0.41
N ALA A 79 -5.54 4.58 0.56
CA ALA A 79 -5.18 3.18 0.38
C ALA A 79 -6.36 2.19 0.55
N GLY A 80 -7.48 2.64 1.12
CA GLY A 80 -8.70 1.84 1.27
C GLY A 80 -9.44 1.62 -0.04
N MET A 81 -10.36 0.66 -0.03
CA MET A 81 -11.02 0.13 -1.23
C MET A 81 -12.22 0.94 -1.73
N ASP A 82 -12.71 1.92 -0.95
CA ASP A 82 -13.92 2.69 -1.27
C ASP A 82 -13.90 3.39 -2.65
N ASN A 83 -12.72 3.68 -3.20
CA ASN A 83 -12.54 4.33 -4.50
C ASN A 83 -11.54 3.59 -5.41
N ALA A 84 -11.41 2.28 -5.20
CA ALA A 84 -10.47 1.42 -5.91
C ALA A 84 -11.18 0.61 -7.00
N ASP A 85 -10.68 0.73 -8.24
CA ASP A 85 -11.11 -0.09 -9.38
C ASP A 85 -10.12 -1.23 -9.67
N SER A 86 -9.01 -1.24 -8.94
CA SER A 86 -7.96 -2.26 -8.92
C SER A 86 -7.19 -2.15 -7.61
N PHE A 87 -6.52 -3.24 -7.24
CA PHE A 87 -5.80 -3.33 -5.97
C PHE A 87 -4.54 -4.16 -6.08
N GLY A 88 -3.61 -3.89 -5.16
CA GLY A 88 -2.48 -4.78 -4.89
C GLY A 88 -2.74 -5.60 -3.64
N ALA A 89 -2.39 -6.87 -3.69
CA ALA A 89 -2.47 -7.79 -2.58
C ALA A 89 -1.07 -8.29 -2.21
N ILE A 90 -0.81 -8.47 -0.92
CA ILE A 90 0.47 -8.95 -0.39
C ILE A 90 0.25 -9.98 0.74
N SER A 91 1.04 -11.06 0.71
CA SER A 91 1.06 -12.08 1.76
C SER A 91 2.44 -12.74 1.91
N GLU A 92 2.70 -13.33 3.08
CA GLU A 92 3.88 -14.18 3.32
C GLU A 92 3.70 -15.57 2.69
N GLU A 93 2.47 -16.00 2.48
CA GLU A 93 2.10 -17.30 1.90
C GLU A 93 1.54 -17.14 0.47
N GLY A 94 1.47 -18.26 -0.26
CA GLY A 94 0.88 -18.28 -1.59
C GLY A 94 -0.64 -18.14 -1.50
N PHE A 95 -1.21 -17.24 -2.30
CA PHE A 95 -2.66 -16.98 -2.34
C PHE A 95 -3.15 -16.78 -3.77
N GLU A 96 -4.43 -17.02 -4.01
CA GLU A 96 -5.14 -16.61 -5.23
C GLU A 96 -6.49 -16.01 -4.82
N LEU A 97 -6.93 -14.96 -5.53
CA LEU A 97 -8.20 -14.30 -5.28
C LEU A 97 -9.09 -14.47 -6.50
N ASP A 98 -10.42 -14.45 -6.31
CA ASP A 98 -11.41 -14.58 -7.38
C ASP A 98 -11.61 -13.26 -8.14
N TYR A 99 -10.50 -12.72 -8.66
CA TYR A 99 -10.43 -11.47 -9.40
C TYR A 99 -9.53 -11.64 -10.62
N GLU A 100 -9.72 -10.80 -11.64
CA GLU A 100 -8.85 -10.79 -12.81
C GLU A 100 -7.46 -10.28 -12.40
N ARG A 101 -6.45 -11.15 -12.53
CA ARG A 101 -5.07 -10.80 -12.20
C ARG A 101 -4.46 -9.93 -13.31
N ASP A 102 -4.01 -8.74 -12.92
CA ASP A 102 -3.25 -7.83 -13.75
C ASP A 102 -2.17 -7.15 -12.88
N ASP A 103 -0.94 -7.65 -12.97
CA ASP A 103 0.18 -7.09 -12.19
C ASP A 103 0.59 -5.68 -12.66
N SER A 104 0.20 -5.26 -13.88
CA SER A 104 0.54 -3.91 -14.41
C SER A 104 -0.16 -2.79 -13.63
N VAL A 105 -1.26 -3.11 -12.91
CA VAL A 105 -1.90 -2.15 -12.00
C VAL A 105 -1.00 -1.76 -10.83
N LEU A 106 0.14 -2.41 -10.62
CA LEU A 106 1.13 -2.04 -9.60
C LEU A 106 2.21 -1.10 -10.15
N ASP A 107 2.30 -0.94 -11.47
CA ASP A 107 3.37 -0.18 -12.11
C ASP A 107 3.33 1.28 -11.71
N CYS A 108 4.51 1.86 -11.59
CA CYS A 108 4.69 3.28 -11.34
C CYS A 108 4.12 4.12 -12.50
N SER A 109 3.41 5.18 -12.15
CA SER A 109 2.99 6.20 -13.11
C SER A 109 2.86 7.56 -12.44
N GLU A 110 2.97 8.63 -13.23
CA GLU A 110 2.80 10.00 -12.73
C GLU A 110 1.44 10.21 -12.06
N LYS A 111 0.39 9.54 -12.55
CA LYS A 111 -0.96 9.62 -11.96
C LYS A 111 -0.99 9.13 -10.52
N LYS A 112 -0.26 8.07 -10.20
CA LYS A 112 -0.19 7.50 -8.85
C LYS A 112 0.65 8.35 -7.91
N LEU A 113 1.76 8.90 -8.39
CA LEU A 113 2.57 9.84 -7.63
C LEU A 113 1.77 11.10 -7.28
N ARG A 114 1.04 11.67 -8.24
CA ARG A 114 0.11 12.78 -7.99
C ARG A 114 -1.03 12.38 -7.04
N TYR A 115 -1.54 11.15 -7.12
CA TYR A 115 -2.54 10.63 -6.19
C TYR A 115 -2.00 10.58 -4.75
N LEU A 116 -0.71 10.26 -4.59
CA LEU A 116 0.03 10.35 -3.34
C LEU A 116 0.46 11.78 -2.97
N GLY A 117 0.08 12.80 -3.74
CA GLY A 117 0.43 14.20 -3.49
C GLY A 117 1.92 14.50 -3.66
N ILE A 118 2.64 13.69 -4.44
CA ILE A 118 4.06 13.89 -4.77
C ILE A 118 4.13 14.72 -6.05
N ASP A 119 4.70 15.91 -5.95
CA ASP A 119 4.97 16.77 -7.09
C ASP A 119 6.19 16.27 -7.87
N ILE A 120 6.04 16.09 -9.17
CA ILE A 120 7.10 15.63 -10.06
C ILE A 120 7.62 16.85 -10.83
N GLU A 121 8.86 17.24 -10.57
CA GLU A 121 9.59 18.12 -11.48
C GLU A 121 10.16 17.30 -12.64
N LEU A 122 10.09 17.84 -13.86
CA LEU A 122 10.55 17.17 -15.08
C LEU A 122 12.06 16.86 -14.99
N GLY A 123 12.43 15.59 -14.79
CA GLY A 123 13.82 15.14 -14.95
C GLY A 123 14.32 13.97 -14.08
N GLU A 124 13.58 13.53 -13.04
CA GLU A 124 14.07 12.49 -12.12
C GLU A 124 13.28 11.18 -12.14
N LYS A 125 13.90 10.14 -11.57
CA LYS A 125 13.36 8.78 -11.38
C LYS A 125 12.13 8.83 -10.48
N SER A 126 11.00 9.15 -11.11
CA SER A 126 9.73 9.47 -10.47
C SER A 126 9.26 8.49 -9.39
N CYS A 127 9.60 7.20 -9.49
CA CYS A 127 9.17 6.16 -8.56
C CYS A 127 9.95 6.13 -7.24
N ASP A 128 11.20 6.60 -7.23
CA ASP A 128 12.03 6.67 -6.02
C ASP A 128 11.43 7.65 -5.00
N LEU A 129 10.74 8.69 -5.48
CA LEU A 129 10.06 9.69 -4.65
C LEU A 129 8.98 9.10 -3.73
N ALA A 130 8.32 8.01 -4.14
CA ALA A 130 7.34 7.35 -3.28
C ALA A 130 8.03 6.65 -2.11
N PHE A 131 9.17 5.99 -2.36
CA PHE A 131 9.97 5.40 -1.30
C PHE A 131 10.52 6.46 -0.35
N GLU A 132 10.95 7.61 -0.86
CA GLU A 132 11.38 8.74 -0.02
C GLU A 132 10.24 9.25 0.87
N ASN A 133 9.04 9.43 0.30
CA ASN A 133 7.85 9.83 1.07
C ASN A 133 7.51 8.81 2.17
N SER A 134 7.58 7.51 1.88
CA SER A 134 7.42 6.45 2.89
C SER A 134 8.54 6.43 3.93
N ALA A 135 9.79 6.65 3.51
CA ALA A 135 10.94 6.66 4.41
C ALA A 135 10.97 7.88 5.33
N LEU A 136 10.51 9.04 4.87
CA LEU A 136 10.39 10.26 5.67
C LEU A 136 9.46 10.04 6.86
N LEU A 137 8.33 9.35 6.66
CA LEU A 137 7.43 8.97 7.74
C LEU A 137 8.17 8.21 8.86
N GLU A 138 9.08 7.31 8.48
CA GLU A 138 9.84 6.47 9.41
C GLU A 138 10.92 7.24 10.17
N LEU A 139 11.55 8.24 9.54
CA LEU A 139 12.57 9.08 10.18
C LEU A 139 12.01 9.98 11.27
N GLU A 140 10.73 10.35 11.16
CA GLU A 140 10.10 11.27 12.10
C GLU A 140 9.48 10.57 13.33
N ARG A 141 9.53 9.23 13.43
CA ARG A 141 8.91 8.42 14.50
C ARG A 141 9.62 8.46 15.85
#